data_AF-A0A538TK08-F1
#
_entry.id   AF-A0A538TK08-F1
#
_cell.length_a   1.000
_cell.length_b   1.000
_cell.length_c   1.000
_cell.angle_alpha   90.00
_cell.angle_beta   90.00
_cell.angle_gamma   90.00
#
_symmetry.space_group_name_H-M   'P 1'
#
loop_
_entity.id
_entity.type
_entity.pdbx_description
1 polymer ?
#
loop_
_entity_poly.entity_id
_entity_poly.type
_entity_poly.pdbx_seq_one_letter_code
_entity_poly.pdbx_strand_id
1 'polypeptide(L)'
;MSSATTRWTLSSSALVVVVAVLLAGCSHKKSTPALEYMPNMAYSPAVKAQNEDPLHPGMSAMRPPVPGTVARGFTPYRYAVGDSLAAQRDLVNPLPRTADVLGRGERVFMTYCVVCHGPKGDGQGYIVPKFPMPPSLLSEKVSHWPSSARRTRFRKIWR
;
A
#
# COMPACT_ATOMS: atom_id res chain seq x y z
N MET A 1 50.69 -32.56 44.53
CA MET A 1 50.03 -32.63 43.21
C MET A 1 48.59 -32.03 43.18
N SER A 2 48.18 -31.20 44.16
CA SER A 2 46.79 -30.68 44.27
C SER A 2 46.59 -29.22 43.79
N SER A 3 47.68 -28.43 43.72
CA SER A 3 47.59 -27.00 43.34
C SER A 3 47.43 -26.75 41.85
N ALA A 4 47.92 -27.66 40.98
CA ALA A 4 47.86 -27.52 39.53
C ALA A 4 46.46 -27.84 38.97
N THR A 5 45.82 -28.90 39.48
CA THR A 5 44.45 -29.28 39.12
C THR A 5 43.44 -28.22 39.57
N THR A 6 43.63 -27.64 40.76
CA THR A 6 42.80 -26.54 41.28
C THR A 6 42.93 -25.26 40.44
N ARG A 7 44.13 -24.90 39.97
CA ARG A 7 44.31 -23.74 39.08
C ARG A 7 43.67 -23.93 37.71
N TRP A 8 43.65 -25.16 37.21
CA TRP A 8 43.06 -25.52 35.91
C TRP A 8 41.52 -25.53 35.96
N THR A 9 40.93 -26.01 37.06
CA THR A 9 39.46 -25.98 37.26
C THR A 9 38.94 -24.55 37.46
N LEU A 10 39.69 -23.69 38.18
CA LEU A 10 39.33 -22.26 38.32
C LEU A 10 39.40 -21.52 36.96
N SER A 11 40.44 -21.77 36.17
CA SER A 11 40.62 -21.11 34.86
C SER A 11 39.57 -21.55 33.84
N SER A 12 39.21 -22.85 33.84
CA SER A 12 38.18 -23.40 32.96
C SER A 12 36.78 -22.89 33.32
N SER A 13 36.48 -22.77 34.62
CA SER A 13 35.21 -22.21 35.10
C SER A 13 35.09 -20.73 34.73
N ALA A 14 36.18 -19.96 34.85
CA ALA A 14 36.21 -18.56 34.44
C ALA A 14 35.96 -18.39 32.93
N LEU A 15 36.55 -19.26 32.09
CA LEU A 15 36.31 -19.25 30.65
C LEU A 15 34.82 -19.51 30.32
N VAL A 16 34.20 -20.49 30.98
CA VAL A 16 32.77 -20.81 30.77
C VAL A 16 31.87 -19.63 31.15
N VAL A 17 32.16 -18.94 32.26
CA VAL A 17 31.40 -17.75 32.68
C VAL A 17 31.57 -16.61 31.67
N VAL A 18 32.78 -16.35 31.19
CA VAL A 18 33.03 -15.32 30.17
C VAL A 18 32.28 -15.62 28.88
N VAL A 19 32.29 -16.88 28.41
CA VAL A 19 31.55 -17.30 27.22
C VAL A 19 30.04 -17.15 27.43
N ALA A 20 29.52 -17.50 28.60
CA ALA A 20 28.09 -17.35 28.92
C ALA A 20 27.65 -15.88 28.91
N VAL A 21 28.48 -14.96 29.43
CA VAL A 21 28.21 -13.51 29.40
C VAL A 21 28.22 -12.97 27.97
N LEU A 22 29.17 -13.40 27.14
CA LEU A 22 29.24 -12.98 25.73
C LEU A 22 28.02 -13.46 24.93
N LEU A 23 27.51 -14.67 25.21
CA LEU A 23 26.30 -15.20 24.57
C LEU A 23 25.01 -14.50 25.04
N ALA A 24 24.95 -14.01 26.29
CA ALA A 24 23.81 -13.28 26.82
C ALA A 24 23.62 -11.89 26.18
N GLY A 25 24.69 -11.29 25.65
CA GLY A 25 24.65 -9.99 24.95
C GLY A 25 23.93 -10.04 23.59
N CYS A 26 23.78 -11.22 22.99
CA CYS A 26 23.17 -11.41 21.67
C CYS A 26 21.62 -11.50 21.71
N SER A 27 20.94 -10.78 22.61
CA SER A 27 19.47 -10.77 22.67
C SER A 27 18.89 -9.64 21.80
N HIS A 28 18.79 -9.88 20.49
CA HIS A 28 18.17 -8.95 19.54
C HIS A 28 16.63 -8.97 19.67
N LYS A 29 16.07 -8.15 20.56
CA LYS A 29 14.62 -7.95 20.66
C LYS A 29 14.13 -7.11 19.48
N LYS A 30 13.40 -7.73 18.53
CA LYS A 30 12.77 -7.05 17.38
C LYS A 30 11.59 -6.13 17.75
N SER A 31 11.18 -6.13 19.02
CA SER A 31 10.01 -5.40 19.52
C SER A 31 10.28 -3.93 19.82
N THR A 32 11.55 -3.50 19.82
CA THR A 32 11.94 -2.10 20.06
C THR A 32 12.86 -1.63 18.94
N PRO A 33 12.82 -0.34 18.58
CA PRO A 33 13.82 0.24 17.69
C PRO A 33 15.24 -0.02 18.17
N ALA A 34 16.18 -0.11 17.23
CA ALA A 34 17.59 -0.27 17.54
C ALA A 34 18.16 1.00 18.20
N LEU A 35 19.27 0.84 18.93
CA LEU A 35 20.01 1.99 19.46
C LEU A 35 20.57 2.82 18.31
N GLU A 36 20.17 4.08 18.22
CA GLU A 36 20.69 5.02 17.24
C GLU A 36 21.85 5.83 17.85
N TYR A 37 23.05 5.73 17.26
CA TYR A 37 24.19 6.56 17.63
C TYR A 37 24.19 7.86 16.81
N MET A 38 24.15 9.01 17.50
CA MET A 38 24.13 10.37 16.93
C MET A 38 22.89 10.72 16.06
N PRO A 39 21.65 10.69 16.58
CA PRO A 39 20.42 10.91 15.80
C PRO A 39 20.11 12.39 15.47
N ASN A 40 21.09 13.30 15.53
CA ASN A 40 20.88 14.75 15.48
C ASN A 40 20.15 15.26 14.21
N MET A 41 20.23 14.51 13.11
CA MET A 41 19.53 14.81 11.85
C MET A 41 18.68 13.64 11.34
N ALA A 42 18.52 12.57 12.13
CA ALA A 42 17.66 11.44 11.77
C ALA A 42 16.18 11.87 11.75
N TYR A 43 15.81 12.71 12.72
CA TYR A 43 14.48 13.29 12.86
C TYR A 43 14.56 14.80 12.63
N SER A 44 13.99 15.26 11.53
CA SER A 44 13.96 16.69 11.22
C SER A 44 12.96 17.43 12.12
N PRO A 45 13.26 18.68 12.54
CA PRO A 45 12.26 19.53 13.22
C PRO A 45 11.09 19.89 12.29
N ALA A 46 11.30 19.88 10.97
CA ALA A 46 10.22 20.02 9.99
C ALA A 46 9.32 18.78 10.01
N VAL A 47 8.02 19.00 10.24
CA VAL A 47 7.02 17.94 10.29
C VAL A 47 6.70 17.46 8.88
N LYS A 48 6.80 16.14 8.64
CA LYS A 48 6.47 15.53 7.35
C LYS A 48 4.96 15.31 7.23
N ALA A 49 4.45 15.20 6.01
CA ALA A 49 3.01 15.15 5.73
C ALA A 49 2.25 14.07 6.51
N GLN A 50 2.81 12.86 6.63
CA GLN A 50 2.18 11.73 7.33
C GLN A 50 2.62 11.60 8.80
N ASN A 51 3.42 12.55 9.32
CA ASN A 51 3.76 12.57 10.74
C ASN A 51 2.58 13.10 11.56
N GLU A 52 2.63 12.84 12.85
CA GLU A 52 1.75 13.48 13.84
C GLU A 52 2.10 14.97 13.97
N ASP A 53 1.08 15.80 14.17
CA ASP A 53 1.23 17.23 14.43
C ASP A 53 1.58 17.48 15.92
N PRO A 54 2.74 18.08 16.24
CA PRO A 54 3.12 18.40 17.61
C PRO A 54 2.15 19.35 18.34
N LEU A 55 1.39 20.18 17.60
CA LEU A 55 0.44 21.13 18.16
C LEU A 55 -0.96 20.53 18.36
N HIS A 56 -1.24 19.38 17.74
CA HIS A 56 -2.56 18.73 17.80
C HIS A 56 -2.40 17.21 17.88
N PRO A 57 -2.15 16.66 19.09
CA PRO A 57 -1.94 15.23 19.30
C PRO A 57 -3.08 14.38 18.75
N GLY A 58 -2.72 13.23 18.16
CA GLY A 58 -3.65 12.30 17.51
C GLY A 58 -4.09 12.71 16.10
N MET A 59 -3.63 13.87 15.59
CA MET A 59 -3.92 14.32 14.23
C MET A 59 -2.67 14.27 13.34
N SER A 60 -2.87 13.95 12.06
CA SER A 60 -1.81 14.07 11.06
C SER A 60 -1.47 15.54 10.81
N ALA A 61 -0.20 15.81 10.54
CA ALA A 61 0.27 17.10 10.05
C ALA A 61 -0.40 17.52 8.73
N MET A 62 -0.76 16.54 7.89
CA MET A 62 -1.56 16.80 6.69
C MET A 62 -3.02 17.06 7.08
N ARG A 63 -3.46 18.31 6.94
CA ARG A 63 -4.85 18.71 7.16
C ARG A 63 -5.70 18.56 5.91
N PRO A 64 -7.00 18.19 6.05
CA PRO A 64 -7.91 18.21 4.93
C PRO A 64 -8.04 19.65 4.40
N PRO A 65 -8.08 19.86 3.08
CA PRO A 65 -8.32 21.17 2.51
C PRO A 65 -9.75 21.64 2.84
N VAL A 66 -9.95 22.95 2.88
CA VAL A 66 -11.28 23.54 3.07
C VAL A 66 -12.21 23.09 1.92
N PRO A 67 -13.47 22.69 2.19
CA PRO A 67 -14.41 22.28 1.15
C PRO A 67 -14.59 23.34 0.06
N GLY A 68 -14.64 22.92 -1.20
CA GLY A 68 -14.81 23.81 -2.36
C GLY A 68 -13.52 24.48 -2.85
N THR A 69 -12.37 24.28 -2.20
CA THR A 69 -11.09 24.80 -2.69
C THR A 69 -10.63 24.07 -3.96
N VAL A 70 -10.14 24.85 -4.94
CA VAL A 70 -9.62 24.34 -6.22
C VAL A 70 -8.15 24.73 -6.33
N ALA A 71 -7.26 23.73 -6.45
CA ALA A 71 -5.84 23.98 -6.60
C ALA A 71 -5.52 24.63 -7.96
N ARG A 72 -4.46 25.44 -8.02
CA ARG A 72 -3.97 26.00 -9.29
C ARG A 72 -3.57 24.88 -10.25
N GLY A 73 -4.06 24.94 -11.48
CA GLY A 73 -3.83 23.90 -12.50
C GLY A 73 -4.70 22.65 -12.37
N PHE A 74 -5.59 22.58 -11.38
CA PHE A 74 -6.54 21.49 -11.24
C PHE A 74 -7.90 21.87 -11.82
N THR A 75 -8.45 21.01 -12.67
CA THR A 75 -9.82 21.16 -13.17
C THR A 75 -10.72 20.14 -12.45
N PRO A 76 -11.70 20.58 -11.64
CA PRO A 76 -12.62 19.68 -10.97
C PRO A 76 -13.40 18.79 -11.94
N TYR A 77 -13.80 17.62 -11.46
CA TYR A 77 -14.64 16.72 -12.23
C TYR A 77 -16.02 17.36 -12.49
N ARG A 78 -16.53 17.21 -13.73
CA ARG A 78 -17.67 17.99 -14.23
C ARG A 78 -19.04 17.52 -13.74
N TYR A 79 -19.17 16.27 -13.32
CA TYR A 79 -20.46 15.69 -12.94
C TYR A 79 -20.56 15.56 -11.42
N ALA A 80 -21.71 15.93 -10.86
CA ALA A 80 -21.99 15.76 -9.45
C ALA A 80 -22.29 14.30 -9.10
N VAL A 81 -22.23 13.98 -7.81
CA VAL A 81 -22.70 12.69 -7.29
C VAL A 81 -24.20 12.58 -7.55
N GLY A 82 -24.61 11.59 -8.34
CA GLY A 82 -26.01 11.37 -8.75
C GLY A 82 -26.29 11.58 -10.23
N ASP A 83 -25.44 12.33 -10.94
CA ASP A 83 -25.56 12.59 -12.39
C ASP A 83 -25.01 11.47 -13.28
N SER A 84 -25.06 10.23 -12.80
CA SER A 84 -24.51 9.06 -13.50
C SER A 84 -25.10 8.88 -14.89
N LEU A 85 -26.38 9.24 -15.09
CA LEU A 85 -27.04 9.16 -16.40
C LEU A 85 -26.54 10.21 -17.39
N ALA A 86 -26.28 11.44 -16.92
CA ALA A 86 -25.69 12.48 -17.76
C ALA A 86 -24.25 12.09 -18.16
N ALA A 87 -23.46 11.64 -17.17
CA ALA A 87 -22.11 11.14 -17.44
C ALA A 87 -22.12 9.94 -18.41
N GLN A 88 -23.07 9.01 -18.29
CA GLN A 88 -23.18 7.86 -19.18
C GLN A 88 -23.45 8.25 -20.64
N ARG A 89 -24.21 9.34 -20.88
CA ARG A 89 -24.52 9.83 -22.23
C ARG A 89 -23.38 10.64 -22.83
N ASP A 90 -22.80 11.55 -22.04
CA ASP A 90 -22.00 12.65 -22.58
C ASP A 90 -20.49 12.51 -22.29
N LEU A 91 -20.09 11.69 -21.32
CA LEU A 91 -18.67 11.45 -21.03
C LEU A 91 -18.06 10.56 -22.12
N VAL A 92 -16.94 11.02 -22.68
CA VAL A 92 -16.12 10.29 -23.65
C VAL A 92 -14.73 10.06 -23.05
N ASN A 93 -14.14 8.89 -23.26
CA ASN A 93 -12.76 8.64 -22.84
C ASN A 93 -11.80 9.49 -23.70
N PRO A 94 -11.06 10.45 -23.11
CA PRO A 94 -10.15 11.31 -23.86
C PRO A 94 -8.84 10.61 -24.26
N LEU A 95 -8.53 9.45 -23.66
CA LEU A 95 -7.29 8.75 -23.90
C LEU A 95 -7.35 7.90 -25.18
N PRO A 96 -6.31 7.94 -26.02
CA PRO A 96 -6.24 7.10 -27.19
C PRO A 96 -6.02 5.64 -26.79
N ARG A 97 -6.42 4.72 -27.66
CA ARG A 97 -6.27 3.28 -27.46
C ARG A 97 -4.93 2.80 -27.98
N THR A 98 -3.87 3.22 -27.31
CA THR A 98 -2.50 2.76 -27.61
C THR A 98 -2.12 1.60 -26.70
N ALA A 99 -1.10 0.84 -27.09
CA ALA A 99 -0.55 -0.24 -26.28
C ALA A 99 -0.12 0.26 -24.88
N ASP A 100 0.48 1.46 -24.81
CA ASP A 100 0.94 2.06 -23.55
C ASP A 100 -0.23 2.39 -22.60
N VAL A 101 -1.32 2.94 -23.14
CA VAL A 101 -2.52 3.27 -22.34
C VAL A 101 -3.16 1.98 -21.84
N LEU A 102 -3.24 0.95 -22.67
CA LEU A 102 -3.79 -0.35 -22.28
C LEU A 102 -2.90 -1.06 -21.25
N GLY A 103 -1.58 -1.07 -21.43
CA GLY A 103 -0.63 -1.65 -20.47
C GLY A 103 -0.59 -0.90 -19.12
N ARG A 104 -0.85 0.42 -19.12
CA ARG A 104 -1.11 1.15 -17.87
C ARG A 104 -2.44 0.74 -17.24
N GLY A 105 -3.50 0.65 -18.05
CA GLY A 105 -4.83 0.20 -17.59
C GLY A 105 -4.78 -1.19 -16.95
N GLU A 106 -4.01 -2.09 -17.53
CA GLU A 106 -3.74 -3.42 -17.00
C GLU A 106 -3.12 -3.36 -15.60
N ARG A 107 -2.03 -2.62 -15.43
CA ARG A 107 -1.36 -2.49 -14.13
C ARG A 107 -2.28 -1.91 -13.06
N VAL A 108 -3.08 -0.92 -13.41
CA VAL A 108 -4.07 -0.33 -12.49
C VAL A 108 -5.14 -1.37 -12.12
N PHE A 109 -5.68 -2.10 -13.09
CA PHE A 109 -6.69 -3.14 -12.84
C PHE A 109 -6.14 -4.24 -11.93
N MET A 110 -4.92 -4.71 -12.19
CA MET A 110 -4.26 -5.74 -11.40
C MET A 110 -3.82 -5.28 -10.01
N THR A 111 -3.69 -3.97 -9.80
CA THR A 111 -3.34 -3.41 -8.48
C THR A 111 -4.57 -3.21 -7.60
N TYR A 112 -5.66 -2.67 -8.16
CA TYR A 112 -6.81 -2.20 -7.35
C TYR A 112 -8.10 -2.96 -7.59
N CYS A 113 -8.36 -3.43 -8.80
CA CYS A 113 -9.66 -4.00 -9.18
C CYS A 113 -9.71 -5.53 -9.03
N VAL A 114 -8.59 -6.22 -9.26
CA VAL A 114 -8.49 -7.69 -9.26
C VAL A 114 -8.95 -8.33 -7.95
N VAL A 115 -8.72 -7.63 -6.84
CA VAL A 115 -9.05 -8.10 -5.48
C VAL A 115 -10.53 -8.44 -5.37
N CYS A 116 -11.40 -7.64 -6.00
CA CYS A 116 -12.85 -7.83 -5.99
C CYS A 116 -13.35 -8.49 -7.28
N HIS A 117 -12.86 -8.08 -8.45
CA HIS A 117 -13.41 -8.49 -9.74
C HIS A 117 -12.73 -9.70 -10.40
N GLY A 118 -11.60 -10.17 -9.84
CA GLY A 118 -10.82 -11.27 -10.39
C GLY A 118 -10.00 -10.86 -11.63
N PRO A 119 -8.97 -11.65 -12.00
CA PRO A 119 -8.08 -11.31 -13.13
C PRO A 119 -8.80 -11.20 -14.47
N LYS A 120 -9.93 -11.90 -14.61
CA LYS A 120 -10.75 -11.92 -15.83
C LYS A 120 -11.90 -10.90 -15.80
N GLY A 121 -12.11 -10.21 -14.69
CA GLY A 121 -13.27 -9.32 -14.49
C GLY A 121 -14.61 -10.07 -14.38
N ASP A 122 -14.59 -11.37 -14.05
CA ASP A 122 -15.76 -12.22 -13.92
C ASP A 122 -16.48 -12.12 -12.57
N GLY A 123 -15.93 -11.31 -11.64
CA GLY A 123 -16.47 -11.13 -10.28
C GLY A 123 -15.90 -12.13 -9.28
N GLN A 124 -14.98 -13.01 -9.69
CA GLN A 124 -14.35 -14.00 -8.80
C GLN A 124 -13.01 -13.47 -8.28
N GLY A 125 -13.05 -12.37 -7.53
CA GLY A 125 -11.87 -11.82 -6.85
C GLY A 125 -11.45 -12.63 -5.62
N TYR A 126 -10.24 -12.38 -5.13
CA TYR A 126 -9.66 -13.06 -3.96
C TYR A 126 -10.47 -12.91 -2.66
N ILE A 127 -11.31 -11.88 -2.57
CA ILE A 127 -12.15 -11.64 -1.38
C ILE A 127 -13.46 -12.44 -1.40
N VAL A 128 -13.86 -12.98 -2.54
CA VAL A 128 -15.04 -13.84 -2.68
C VAL A 128 -14.62 -15.26 -2.26
N PRO A 129 -15.38 -15.98 -1.40
CA PRO A 129 -16.78 -15.79 -1.00
C PRO A 129 -17.01 -15.03 0.31
N LYS A 130 -15.98 -14.44 0.94
CA LYS A 130 -16.12 -13.77 2.25
C LYS A 130 -16.97 -12.50 2.17
N PHE A 131 -17.03 -11.90 0.99
CA PHE A 131 -17.84 -10.71 0.68
C PHE A 131 -18.83 -11.02 -0.46
N PRO A 132 -19.93 -10.25 -0.58
CA PRO A 132 -20.88 -10.41 -1.65
C PRO A 132 -20.17 -10.32 -3.01
N MET A 133 -20.50 -11.25 -3.91
CA MET A 133 -19.90 -11.28 -5.24
C MET A 133 -20.24 -9.99 -5.99
N PRO A 134 -19.25 -9.20 -6.44
CA PRO A 134 -19.53 -8.02 -7.25
C PRO A 134 -20.06 -8.44 -8.63
N PRO A 135 -20.84 -7.56 -9.30
CA PRO A 135 -21.33 -7.86 -10.64
C PRO A 135 -20.17 -8.08 -11.61
N SER A 136 -20.31 -9.09 -12.46
CA SER A 136 -19.33 -9.38 -13.51
C SER A 136 -19.25 -8.21 -14.49
N LEU A 137 -18.02 -7.76 -14.79
CA LEU A 137 -17.75 -6.75 -15.82
C LEU A 137 -18.04 -7.29 -17.23
N LEU A 138 -18.18 -8.61 -17.36
CA LEU A 138 -18.51 -9.30 -18.60
C LEU A 138 -20.02 -9.47 -18.82
N SER A 139 -20.85 -9.05 -17.87
CA SER A 139 -22.31 -9.14 -17.99
C SER A 139 -22.85 -8.34 -19.18
N GLU A 140 -23.98 -8.78 -19.72
CA GLU A 140 -24.64 -8.10 -20.85
C GLU A 140 -24.96 -6.64 -20.51
N LYS A 141 -25.42 -6.39 -19.29
CA LYS A 141 -25.70 -5.05 -18.78
C LYS A 141 -24.50 -4.12 -18.87
N VAL A 142 -23.32 -4.55 -18.40
CA VAL A 142 -22.11 -3.71 -18.35
C VAL A 142 -21.45 -3.61 -19.72
N SER A 143 -21.45 -4.68 -20.50
CA SER A 143 -20.83 -4.72 -21.84
C SER A 143 -21.53 -3.86 -22.89
N HIS A 144 -22.81 -3.53 -22.69
CA HIS A 144 -23.61 -2.67 -23.56
C HIS A 144 -23.74 -1.22 -23.08
N TRP A 145 -23.04 -0.83 -22.02
CA TRP A 145 -23.08 0.56 -21.58
C TRP A 145 -22.56 1.52 -22.66
N PRO A 146 -23.26 2.65 -22.89
CA PRO A 146 -22.84 3.66 -23.83
C PRO A 146 -21.45 4.18 -23.53
N SER A 147 -20.88 4.64 -24.61
CA SER A 147 -19.49 4.51 -24.85
C SER A 147 -18.82 5.89 -24.71
N SER A 148 -18.54 6.32 -23.50
CA SER A 148 -17.13 6.62 -23.24
C SER A 148 -16.27 5.37 -23.47
N ALA A 149 -16.89 4.20 -23.27
CA ALA A 149 -16.52 2.83 -23.58
C ALA A 149 -16.80 2.36 -25.03
N ARG A 150 -16.05 2.83 -26.05
CA ARG A 150 -16.26 2.33 -27.44
C ARG A 150 -15.78 0.90 -27.59
N ARG A 151 -16.67 -0.08 -27.47
CA ARG A 151 -16.58 -1.48 -27.95
C ARG A 151 -15.16 -2.00 -28.24
N THR A 152 -14.43 -2.40 -27.20
CA THR A 152 -13.48 -3.50 -27.33
C THR A 152 -13.89 -4.51 -26.28
N ARG A 153 -14.33 -5.68 -26.75
CA ARG A 153 -14.48 -6.85 -25.89
C ARG A 153 -13.22 -6.96 -25.04
N PHE A 154 -13.36 -6.95 -23.71
CA PHE A 154 -12.27 -7.19 -22.77
C PHE A 154 -11.44 -8.41 -23.22
N ARG A 155 -12.10 -9.47 -23.72
CA ARG A 155 -11.47 -10.68 -24.31
C ARG A 155 -10.45 -10.45 -25.45
N LYS A 156 -10.44 -9.31 -26.13
CA LYS A 156 -9.53 -9.02 -27.26
C LYS A 156 -8.42 -8.00 -26.93
N ILE A 157 -8.41 -7.43 -25.72
CA ILE A 157 -7.35 -6.52 -25.26
C ILE A 157 -6.19 -7.32 -24.64
N TRP A 158 -6.49 -8.49 -24.09
CA TRP A 158 -5.55 -9.35 -23.37
C TRP A 158 -5.00 -10.51 -24.22
N ARG A 159 -5.03 -10.36 -25.55
CA ARG A 159 -4.42 -11.28 -26.52
C ARG A 159 -3.69 -10.49 -27.58
#